data_AF-A0A2W0AHR1-F1
#
_entry.id   AF-A0A2W0AHR1-F1
#
_cell.length_a   1.000
_cell.length_b   1.000
_cell.length_c   1.000
_cell.angle_alpha   90.00
_cell.angle_beta   90.00
_cell.angle_gamma   90.00
#
_symmetry.space_group_name_H-M   'P 1'
#
loop_
_entity.id
_entity.type
_entity.pdbx_description
1 polymer ?
#
loop_
_entity_poly.entity_id
_entity_poly.type
_entity_poly.pdbx_seq_one_letter_code
_entity_poly.pdbx_strand_id
1 'polypeptide(L)' 'MSKVRRTYKYRLWPNRKQREVLFSTLEVCRQLYNDALKERREAWKLCRTCVSFSMQSAQLPACKEAAR' A
#
# COMPACT_ATOMS: atom_id res chain seq x y z
N MET A 1 -20.02 27.54 23.68
CA MET A 1 -18.71 26.99 24.11
C MET A 1 -18.26 25.98 23.07
N SER A 2 -17.10 26.19 22.44
CA SER A 2 -16.55 25.28 21.44
C SER A 2 -16.01 24.01 22.12
N LYS A 3 -16.34 22.83 21.57
CA LYS A 3 -15.95 21.54 22.12
C LYS A 3 -14.45 21.30 21.86
N VAL A 4 -13.64 21.22 22.91
CA VAL A 4 -12.21 20.92 22.80
C VAL A 4 -12.03 19.50 22.25
N ARG A 5 -11.33 19.36 21.12
CA ARG A 5 -10.89 18.05 20.61
C ARG A 5 -9.57 17.68 21.29
N ARG A 6 -9.59 16.60 22.08
CA ARG A 6 -8.38 16.05 22.71
C ARG A 6 -7.72 15.04 21.77
N THR A 7 -6.39 15.13 21.63
CA THR A 7 -5.60 14.15 20.88
C THR A 7 -4.80 13.30 21.86
N TYR A 8 -4.85 11.99 21.69
CA TYR A 8 -4.15 11.03 22.54
C TYR A 8 -3.06 10.32 21.73
N LYS A 9 -1.88 10.16 22.34
CA LYS A 9 -0.76 9.41 21.76
C LYS A 9 -0.49 8.19 22.63
N TYR A 10 -0.73 7.01 22.07
CA TYR A 10 -0.46 5.74 22.73
C TYR A 10 0.73 5.04 22.07
N ARG A 11 1.61 4.46 22.89
CA ARG A 11 2.69 3.60 22.41
C ARG A 11 2.15 2.18 22.24
N LEU A 12 2.37 1.60 21.06
CA LEU A 12 2.01 0.22 20.80
C LEU A 12 3.11 -0.71 21.33
N TRP A 13 2.72 -1.76 22.08
CA TRP A 13 3.60 -2.84 22.53
C TRP A 13 3.12 -4.17 21.96
N PRO A 14 3.36 -4.44 20.66
CA PRO A 14 2.86 -5.64 20.01
C PRO A 14 3.59 -6.89 20.49
N ASN A 15 2.82 -7.95 20.71
CA ASN A 15 3.36 -9.30 20.91
C ASN A 15 3.98 -9.84 19.60
N ARG A 16 4.62 -11.01 19.67
CA ARG A 16 5.34 -11.59 18.51
C ARG A 16 4.43 -11.77 17.28
N LYS A 17 3.26 -12.39 17.45
CA LYS A 17 2.28 -12.62 16.37
C LYS A 17 1.81 -11.31 15.74
N GLN A 18 1.52 -10.31 16.56
CA GLN A 18 1.12 -8.98 16.07
C GLN A 18 2.23 -8.33 15.25
N ARG A 19 3.49 -8.43 15.71
CA ARG A 19 4.64 -7.92 14.97
C ARG A 19 4.77 -8.57 13.60
N GLU A 20 4.67 -9.90 13.54
CA GLU A 20 4.77 -10.66 12.29
C GLU A 20 3.69 -10.22 11.28
N VAL A 21 2.44 -10.06 11.72
CA VAL A 21 1.34 -9.57 10.87
C VAL A 21 1.59 -8.13 10.39
N LEU A 22 2.03 -7.24 11.28
CA LEU A 22 2.33 -5.85 10.93
C LEU A 22 3.47 -5.78 9.91
N PHE A 23 4.55 -6.54 10.11
CA PHE A 23 5.67 -6.60 9.18
C PHE A 23 5.26 -7.19 7.83
N SER A 24 4.48 -8.27 7.82
CA SER A 24 3.94 -8.85 6.58
C SER A 24 3.11 -7.83 5.81
N THR A 25 2.24 -7.09 6.50
CA THR A 25 1.42 -6.04 5.87
C THR A 25 2.28 -4.93 5.27
N LEU A 26 3.28 -4.44 6.03
CA LEU A 26 4.21 -3.43 5.55
C LEU A 26 4.99 -3.90 4.32
N GLU A 27 5.43 -5.15 4.32
CA GLU A 27 6.20 -5.72 3.22
C GLU A 27 5.36 -5.85 1.94
N VAL A 28 4.11 -6.32 2.06
CA VAL A 28 3.17 -6.35 0.93
C VAL A 28 2.93 -4.95 0.38
N CYS A 29 2.72 -3.94 1.25
CA CYS A 29 2.56 -2.56 0.80
C CYS A 29 3.82 -2.03 0.09
N ARG A 30 5.01 -2.34 0.61
CA ARG A 30 6.30 -1.94 0.03
C ARG A 30 6.47 -2.54 -1.36
N GLN A 31 6.21 -3.83 -1.51
CA GLN A 31 6.33 -4.54 -2.78
C GLN A 31 5.33 -3.98 -3.80
N LEU A 32 4.06 -3.86 -3.42
CA LEU A 32 2.99 -3.33 -4.27
C LEU A 32 3.31 -1.91 -4.79
N TYR A 33 3.83 -1.03 -3.92
CA TYR A 33 4.25 0.30 -4.34
C TYR A 33 5.40 0.26 -5.34
N ASN A 34 6.42 -0.56 -5.10
CA ASN A 34 7.58 -0.67 -5.98
C ASN A 34 7.19 -1.23 -7.36
N ASP A 35 6.29 -2.22 -7.39
CA ASP A 35 5.79 -2.79 -8.64
C ASP A 35 4.96 -1.77 -9.43
N ALA A 36 4.06 -1.04 -8.76
CA ALA A 36 3.30 0.04 -9.37
C ALA A 36 4.21 1.17 -9.90
N LEU A 37 5.28 1.50 -9.18
CA LEU A 37 6.26 2.48 -9.63
C LEU A 37 7.02 1.97 -10.86
N LYS A 38 7.40 0.69 -10.87
CA LYS A 38 8.06 0.05 -12.02
C LYS A 38 7.17 0.08 -13.25
N GLU A 39 5.90 -0.30 -13.12
CA GLU A 39 4.91 -0.26 -14.20
C GLU A 39 4.84 1.14 -14.83
N ARG A 40 4.69 2.20 -14.02
CA ARG A 40 4.65 3.58 -14.52
C ARG A 40 5.91 3.96 -15.30
N ARG A 41 7.08 3.57 -14.79
CA ARG A 41 8.37 3.85 -15.45
C ARG A 41 8.49 3.14 -16.78
N GLU A 42 8.13 1.86 -16.84
CA GLU A 42 8.21 1.06 -18.06
C GLU A 42 7.17 1.49 -19.10
N ALA A 43 5.93 1.77 -18.68
CA ALA A 43 4.87 2.25 -19.56
C ALA A 43 5.24 3.57 -20.27
N TRP A 44 5.93 4.46 -19.57
CA TRP A 44 6.47 5.68 -20.17
C TRP A 44 7.65 5.40 -21.09
N LYS A 45 8.59 4.53 -20.66
CA LYS A 45 9.79 4.22 -21.43
C LYS A 45 9.47 3.52 -22.77
N LEU A 46 8.53 2.58 -22.76
CA LEU A 46 8.19 1.74 -23.91
C LEU A 46 7.16 2.40 -24.81
N CYS A 47 6.08 2.92 -24.22
CA CYS A 47 4.89 3.35 -24.97
C CYS A 47 4.61 4.86 -24.84
N ARG A 48 5.38 5.61 -24.04
CA ARG A 48 5.11 7.02 -23.68
C ARG A 48 3.70 7.24 -23.15
N THR A 49 3.21 6.26 -22.40
CA THR A 49 1.87 6.31 -21.79
C THR A 49 1.96 6.61 -20.31
N CYS A 50 1.01 7.40 -19.82
CA CYS A 50 0.84 7.68 -18.40
C CYS A 50 -0.11 6.66 -17.79
N VAL A 51 0.34 5.93 -16.78
CA VAL A 51 -0.52 5.01 -16.01
C VAL A 51 -1.05 5.76 -14.78
N SER A 52 -2.38 5.89 -14.71
CA SER A 52 -3.07 6.59 -13.63
C SER A 52 -3.33 5.68 -12.43
N PHE A 53 -3.62 6.27 -11.27
CA PHE A 53 -4.00 5.51 -10.07
C PHE A 53 -5.20 4.59 -10.33
N SER A 54 -6.24 5.08 -11.02
CA SER A 54 -7.45 4.30 -11.31
C SER A 54 -7.12 3.01 -12.08
N MET A 55 -6.20 3.09 -13.05
CA MET A 55 -5.75 1.93 -13.83
C MET A 55 -5.05 0.89 -12.94
N GLN A 56 -4.10 1.32 -12.10
CA GLN A 56 -3.37 0.41 -11.21
C GLN A 56 -4.29 -0.18 -10.12
N SER A 57 -5.20 0.63 -9.59
CA SER A 57 -6.15 0.18 -8.55
C SER A 57 -7.12 -0.88 -9.08
N ALA A 58 -7.50 -0.81 -10.37
CA ALA A 58 -8.35 -1.80 -11.02
C ALA A 58 -7.67 -3.16 -11.19
N GLN A 59 -6.33 -3.22 -11.16
CA GLN A 59 -5.57 -4.47 -11.25
C GLN A 59 -5.53 -5.25 -9.92
N LEU A 60 -5.73 -4.56 -8.79
CA LEU A 60 -5.56 -5.14 -7.44
C LEU A 60 -6.44 -6.38 -7.17
N PRO A 61 -7.71 -6.45 -7.58
CA PRO A 61 -8.51 -7.67 -7.39
C PRO A 61 -7.87 -8.88 -8.07
N ALA A 62 -7.37 -8.72 -9.30
CA ALA A 62 -6.70 -9.80 -10.03
C ALA A 62 -5.38 -10.19 -9.36
N CYS A 63 -4.57 -9.21 -8.93
CA CYS A 63 -3.33 -9.48 -8.19
C CYS A 63 -3.58 -10.24 -6.88
N LYS A 64 -4.71 -9.96 -6.21
CA LYS A 64 -5.10 -10.64 -4.98
C LYS A 64 -5.51 -12.10 -5.21
N GLU A 65 -6.27 -12.37 -6.26
CA GLU A 65 -6.62 -13.76 -6.62
C GLU A 65 -5.38 -14.54 -7.07
N ALA A 66 -4.43 -13.93 -7.76
CA ALA A 66 -3.18 -14.57 -8.15
C ALA A 66 -2.23 -14.87 -6.97
N ALA A 67 -2.39 -14.16 -5.84
CA ALA A 67 -1.59 -14.34 -4.64
C ALA A 67 -2.23 -15.26 -3.58
N ARG A 68 -3.43 -15.77 -3.85
CA ARG A 68 -4.10 -16.80 -3.05
C ARG A 68 -3.59 -18.20 -3.41
#